data_AF-A0AB73ILX2-F1
#
_entry.id   AF-A0AB73ILX2-F1
#
_cell.length_a   1.000
_cell.length_b   1.000
_cell.length_c   1.000
_cell.angle_alpha   90.00
_cell.angle_beta   90.00
_cell.angle_gamma   90.00
#
_symmetry.space_group_name_H-M   'P 1'
#
loop_
_entity.id
_entity.type
_entity.pdbx_description
1 polymer ?
#
loop_
_entity_poly.entity_id
_entity_poly.type
_entity_poly.pdbx_seq_one_letter_code
_entity_poly.pdbx_strand_id
1 'polypeptide(L)'
;MVLRTGRAVSDVLFIDAGRTYQAGETRNVLTEDQIERIEHTYRERQDVPRIEEIFSHETSLNVARYVDVTEVEAPINLAALNEERQLLIAELTELEARMSVLLYRTRPLLDED
;
A
#
# COMPACT_ATOMS: atom_id res chain seq x y z
N MET A 1 18.51 -19.23 -4.28
CA MET A 1 19.39 -18.60 -5.28
C MET A 1 19.84 -19.67 -6.27
N VAL A 2 19.69 -19.43 -7.57
CA VAL A 2 20.07 -20.38 -8.62
C VAL A 2 21.16 -19.73 -9.47
N LEU A 3 22.34 -20.35 -9.52
CA LEU A 3 23.48 -19.89 -10.31
C LEU A 3 23.70 -20.84 -11.48
N ARG A 4 23.99 -20.28 -12.66
CA ARG A 4 24.35 -21.05 -13.84
C ARG A 4 25.62 -20.49 -14.48
N THR A 5 26.63 -21.33 -14.64
CA THR A 5 27.89 -21.00 -15.31
C THR A 5 27.79 -21.20 -16.83
N GLY A 6 28.67 -20.53 -17.60
CA GLY A 6 28.75 -20.69 -19.07
C GLY A 6 27.67 -19.96 -19.87
N ARG A 7 27.08 -18.90 -19.31
CA ARG A 7 26.18 -18.00 -20.07
C ARG A 7 26.98 -16.87 -20.72
N ALA A 8 26.53 -16.43 -21.89
CA ALA A 8 27.11 -15.28 -22.58
C ALA A 8 26.80 -13.93 -21.90
N VAL A 9 25.79 -13.89 -21.02
CA VAL A 9 25.31 -12.69 -20.34
C VAL A 9 25.35 -12.92 -18.84
N SER A 10 25.91 -11.95 -18.11
CA SER A 10 25.88 -11.87 -16.65
C SER A 10 24.68 -11.02 -16.25
N ASP A 11 23.54 -11.66 -15.99
CA ASP A 11 22.31 -11.01 -15.56
C ASP A 11 21.74 -11.67 -14.29
N VAL A 12 20.99 -10.88 -13.52
CA VAL A 12 20.30 -11.33 -12.30
C VAL A 12 18.81 -11.12 -12.53
N LEU A 13 18.01 -12.18 -12.38
CA LEU A 13 16.56 -12.12 -12.43
C LEU A 13 16.02 -12.17 -11.00
N PHE A 14 15.29 -11.13 -10.60
CA PHE A 14 14.54 -11.10 -9.35
C PHE A 14 13.09 -11.48 -9.62
N ILE A 15 12.58 -12.43 -8.84
CA ILE A 15 11.17 -12.83 -8.84
C ILE A 15 10.66 -12.63 -7.42
N ASP A 16 9.85 -11.59 -7.21
CA ASP A 16 9.18 -11.38 -5.93
C ASP A 16 7.88 -12.17 -5.88
N ALA A 17 7.90 -13.26 -5.11
CA ALA A 17 6.70 -14.04 -4.77
C ALA A 17 6.19 -13.74 -3.35
N GLY A 18 6.77 -12.75 -2.66
CA GLY A 18 6.46 -12.41 -1.27
C GLY A 18 5.04 -11.91 -1.04
N ARG A 19 4.31 -11.50 -2.08
CA ARG A 19 2.90 -11.10 -1.96
C ARG A 19 1.90 -12.22 -2.29
N THR A 20 2.38 -13.37 -2.79
CA THR A 20 1.54 -14.43 -3.35
C THR A 20 1.87 -15.76 -2.69
N TYR A 21 1.58 -15.89 -1.40
CA TYR A 21 1.72 -17.14 -0.64
C TYR A 21 0.50 -17.35 0.26
N GLN A 22 0.20 -18.60 0.58
CA GLN A 22 -0.75 -18.90 1.66
C GLN A 22 -0.02 -18.85 2.99
N ALA A 23 -0.45 -17.94 3.88
CA ALA A 23 0.10 -17.86 5.22
C ALA A 23 -0.25 -19.14 5.99
N GLY A 24 0.77 -19.94 6.31
CA GLY A 24 0.65 -21.09 7.20
C GLY A 24 1.13 -20.73 8.60
N GLU A 25 0.73 -21.51 9.60
CA GLU A 25 0.99 -21.24 11.01
C GLU A 25 2.49 -21.27 11.37
N THR A 26 3.28 -22.13 10.71
CA THR A 26 4.73 -22.23 10.92
C THR A 26 5.56 -21.82 9.71
N ARG A 27 5.02 -22.02 8.50
CA ARG A 27 5.70 -21.73 7.23
C ARG A 27 4.68 -21.29 6.20
N ASN A 28 5.07 -20.37 5.33
CA ASN A 28 4.27 -20.01 4.17
C ASN A 28 4.20 -21.20 3.20
N VAL A 29 3.03 -21.42 2.63
CA VAL A 29 2.76 -22.46 1.64
C VAL A 29 2.61 -21.81 0.27
N LEU A 30 3.33 -22.35 -0.72
CA LEU A 30 3.14 -22.00 -2.12
C LEU A 30 2.19 -23.02 -2.74
N THR A 31 1.15 -22.56 -3.43
CA THR A 31 0.23 -23.42 -4.19
C THR A 31 0.82 -23.79 -5.55
N GLU A 32 0.31 -24.84 -6.19
CA GLU A 32 0.77 -25.27 -7.51
C GLU A 32 0.71 -24.13 -8.54
N ASP A 33 -0.43 -23.41 -8.62
CA ASP A 33 -0.58 -22.24 -9.49
C ASP A 33 0.49 -21.15 -9.25
N GLN A 34 0.94 -20.98 -8.00
CA GLN A 34 1.97 -19.99 -7.66
C GLN A 34 3.34 -20.47 -8.14
N ILE A 35 3.61 -21.77 -8.00
CA ILE A 35 4.85 -22.41 -8.49
C ILE A 35 4.90 -22.33 -10.02
N GLU A 36 3.80 -22.66 -10.71
CA GLU A 36 3.71 -22.56 -12.17
C GLU A 36 3.97 -21.13 -12.66
N ARG A 37 3.40 -20.11 -12.01
CA ARG A 37 3.66 -18.70 -12.35
C ARG A 37 5.12 -18.31 -12.15
N ILE A 38 5.76 -18.76 -11.07
CA ILE A 38 7.19 -18.52 -10.82
C ILE A 38 8.04 -19.20 -11.91
N GLU A 39 7.70 -20.44 -12.26
CA GLU A 39 8.41 -21.19 -13.30
C GLU A 39 8.26 -20.52 -14.67
N HIS A 40 7.05 -20.11 -15.03
CA HIS A 40 6.76 -19.39 -16.26
C HIS A 40 7.58 -18.10 -16.35
N THR A 41 7.57 -17.29 -15.28
CA THR A 41 8.33 -16.04 -15.19
C THR A 41 9.84 -16.29 -15.33
N TYR A 42 10.36 -17.36 -14.72
CA TYR A 42 11.75 -17.76 -14.87
C TYR A 42 12.12 -18.19 -16.30
N ARG A 43 11.21 -18.91 -16.99
CA ARG A 43 11.41 -19.38 -18.37
C ARG A 43 11.33 -18.24 -19.39
N GLU A 44 10.37 -17.33 -19.24
CA GLU A 44 10.15 -16.22 -20.18
C GLU A 44 11.14 -15.07 -20.02
N ARG A 45 11.74 -14.91 -18.82
CA ARG A 45 12.66 -13.79 -18.51
C ARG A 45 12.08 -12.43 -18.89
N GLN A 46 10.78 -12.23 -18.68
CA GLN A 46 10.11 -10.97 -18.97
C GLN A 46 10.62 -9.87 -18.02
N ASP A 47 11.07 -8.76 -18.59
CA ASP A 47 11.93 -7.75 -17.96
C ASP A 47 11.33 -7.09 -16.70
N VAL A 48 12.15 -7.03 -15.65
CA VAL A 48 12.13 -5.96 -14.65
C VAL A 48 13.37 -5.10 -14.94
N PRO A 49 13.25 -3.77 -14.98
CA PRO A 49 14.34 -2.88 -15.41
C PRO A 49 15.68 -3.21 -14.74
N ARG A 50 16.71 -3.24 -15.59
CA ARG A 50 18.08 -3.61 -15.29
C ARG A 50 18.66 -2.71 -14.21
N ILE A 51 18.93 -3.24 -13.01
CA ILE A 51 19.61 -2.50 -11.94
C ILE A 51 21.12 -2.64 -12.16
N GLU A 52 21.68 -1.73 -12.96
CA GLU A 52 23.14 -1.62 -13.16
C GLU A 52 23.89 -1.25 -11.86
N GLU A 53 23.16 -0.83 -10.81
CA GLU A 53 23.68 -0.45 -9.49
C GLU A 53 24.11 -1.63 -8.59
N ILE A 54 23.80 -2.89 -8.92
CA ILE A 54 24.19 -4.04 -8.07
C ILE A 54 25.72 -4.23 -8.06
N PHE A 55 26.42 -3.76 -9.10
CA PHE A 55 27.88 -3.85 -9.17
C PHE A 55 28.61 -2.69 -8.46
N SER A 56 27.95 -1.57 -8.15
CA SER A 56 28.58 -0.44 -7.44
C SER A 56 28.53 -0.60 -5.92
N HIS A 57 27.64 -1.44 -5.39
CA HIS A 57 27.42 -1.60 -3.96
C HIS A 57 27.83 -2.98 -3.46
N GLU A 58 29.04 -3.08 -2.88
CA GLU A 58 29.52 -4.16 -1.98
C GLU A 58 28.79 -5.52 -2.04
N THR A 59 28.58 -6.11 -3.23
CA THR A 59 28.12 -7.51 -3.44
C THR A 59 26.91 -7.99 -2.61
N SER A 60 26.09 -7.10 -2.06
CA SER A 60 25.03 -7.48 -1.12
C SER A 60 23.71 -7.76 -1.87
N LEU A 61 23.37 -9.05 -1.99
CA LEU A 61 22.14 -9.54 -2.64
C LEU A 61 20.90 -9.52 -1.72
N ASN A 62 20.83 -8.58 -0.77
CA ASN A 62 19.69 -8.51 0.15
C ASN A 62 18.40 -8.08 -0.56
N VAL A 63 17.43 -8.99 -0.63
CA VAL A 63 16.12 -8.84 -1.30
C VAL A 63 15.34 -7.61 -0.83
N ALA A 64 15.44 -7.22 0.45
CA ALA A 64 14.71 -6.07 1.00
C ALA A 64 15.08 -4.72 0.35
N ARG A 65 16.24 -4.64 -0.32
CA ARG A 65 16.69 -3.44 -1.03
C ARG A 65 16.25 -3.40 -2.49
N TYR A 66 15.83 -4.52 -3.05
CA TYR A 66 15.50 -4.68 -4.48
C TYR A 66 14.01 -4.93 -4.73
N VAL A 67 13.23 -5.07 -3.65
CA VAL A 67 11.77 -5.13 -3.72
C VAL A 67 11.26 -3.75 -3.32
N ASP A 68 10.73 -3.03 -4.30
CA ASP A 68 10.07 -1.74 -4.06
C ASP A 68 8.75 -2.03 -3.32
N VAL A 69 8.78 -1.94 -1.98
CA VAL A 69 7.60 -2.09 -1.12
C VAL A 69 6.85 -0.78 -1.00
N THR A 70 7.07 0.19 -1.89
CA THR A 70 6.26 1.40 -1.94
C THR A 70 4.82 1.01 -2.19
N GLU A 71 4.00 1.06 -1.13
CA GLU A 71 2.55 1.09 -1.25
C GLU A 71 2.23 2.27 -2.14
N VAL A 72 1.75 1.98 -3.35
CA VAL A 72 1.11 2.99 -4.18
C VAL A 72 -0.14 3.39 -3.40
N GLU A 73 -0.04 4.45 -2.60
CA GLU A 73 -1.20 5.03 -1.93
C GLU A 73 -2.28 5.22 -3.00
N ALA A 74 -3.46 4.65 -2.76
CA ALA A 74 -4.57 4.79 -3.69
C ALA A 74 -4.79 6.29 -3.94
N PRO A 75 -5.04 6.71 -5.20
CA PRO A 75 -5.26 8.12 -5.49
C PRO A 75 -6.44 8.63 -4.66
N ILE A 76 -6.15 9.45 -3.65
CA ILE A 76 -7.17 10.03 -2.79
C ILE A 76 -7.96 11.03 -3.65
N ASN A 77 -9.26 10.82 -3.79
CA ASN A 77 -10.13 11.77 -4.47
C ASN A 77 -10.37 12.99 -3.57
N LEU A 78 -9.50 14.00 -3.70
CA LEU A 78 -9.58 15.25 -2.95
C LEU A 78 -10.88 16.02 -3.21
N ALA A 79 -11.52 15.86 -4.37
CA ALA A 79 -12.79 16.52 -4.67
C ALA A 79 -13.92 15.94 -3.82
N ALA A 80 -14.04 14.61 -3.77
CA ALA A 80 -15.03 13.92 -2.95
C ALA A 80 -14.86 14.22 -1.45
N LEU A 81 -13.61 14.24 -0.97
CA LEU A 81 -13.30 14.58 0.43
C LEU A 81 -13.72 16.03 0.78
N ASN A 82 -13.54 16.97 -0.16
CA ASN A 82 -13.95 18.36 0.04
C ASN A 82 -15.48 18.51 0.04
N GLU A 83 -16.20 17.78 -0.80
CA GLU A 83 -17.67 17.76 -0.80
C GLU A 83 -18.21 17.21 0.54
N GLU A 84 -17.69 16.08 0.99
CA GLU A 84 -18.06 15.49 2.29
C GLU A 84 -17.77 16.44 3.45
N ARG A 85 -16.61 17.12 3.41
CA ARG A 85 -16.25 18.15 4.38
C ARG A 85 -17.25 19.31 4.40
N GLN A 86 -17.67 19.79 3.24
CA GLN A 86 -18.62 20.90 3.15
C GLN A 86 -20.01 20.50 3.69
N LEU A 87 -20.46 19.28 3.40
CA LEU A 87 -21.72 18.75 3.94
C LEU A 87 -21.69 18.69 5.46
N LEU A 88 -20.62 18.15 6.05
CA LEU A 88 -20.46 18.08 7.51
C LEU A 88 -20.42 19.46 8.17
N ILE A 89 -19.79 20.45 7.54
CA ILE A 89 -19.78 21.84 8.03
C ILE A 89 -21.20 22.42 8.02
N ALA A 90 -21.97 22.20 6.96
CA ALA A 90 -23.35 22.67 6.89
C ALA A 90 -24.20 22.06 8.02
N GLU A 91 -24.08 20.75 8.25
CA GLU A 91 -24.78 20.03 9.31
C GLU A 91 -24.39 20.54 10.70
N LEU A 92 -23.09 20.80 10.92
CA LEU A 92 -22.59 21.38 12.17
C LEU A 92 -23.18 22.77 12.41
N THR A 93 -23.17 23.65 11.40
CA THR A 93 -23.71 25.01 11.53
C THR A 93 -25.22 24.99 11.81
N GLU A 94 -25.96 24.06 11.22
CA GLU A 94 -27.38 23.90 11.52
C GLU A 94 -27.60 23.44 12.96
N LEU A 95 -26.80 22.48 13.44
CA LEU A 95 -26.87 21.99 14.81
C LEU A 95 -26.52 23.09 15.83
N GLU A 96 -25.49 23.89 15.54
CA GLU A 96 -25.11 25.05 16.36
C GLU A 96 -26.23 26.11 16.39
N ALA A 97 -26.88 26.37 15.26
CA ALA A 97 -28.04 27.27 15.21
C ALA A 97 -29.19 26.72 16.07
N ARG A 98 -29.50 25.43 15.99
CA ARG A 98 -30.53 24.80 16.84
C ARG A 98 -30.15 24.86 18.33
N MET A 99 -28.90 24.60 18.67
CA MET A 99 -28.41 24.72 20.05
C MET A 99 -28.51 26.14 20.57
N SER A 100 -28.13 27.15 19.78
CA SER A 100 -28.21 28.56 20.20
C SER A 100 -29.65 29.01 20.46
N VAL A 101 -30.62 28.56 19.64
CA VAL A 101 -32.05 28.81 19.87
C VAL A 101 -32.53 28.17 21.16
N LEU A 102 -32.13 26.93 21.45
CA LEU A 102 -32.50 26.25 22.69
C LEU A 102 -31.89 26.94 23.92
N LEU A 103 -30.62 27.34 23.85
CA LEU A 103 -29.93 28.07 24.92
C LEU A 103 -30.54 29.45 25.16
N TYR A 104 -30.94 30.18 24.11
CA TYR A 104 -31.65 31.44 24.26
C TYR A 104 -33.03 31.26 24.91
N ARG A 105 -33.72 30.17 24.57
CA ARG A 105 -35.05 29.84 25.14
C ARG A 105 -34.99 29.42 26.60
N THR A 106 -33.91 28.79 27.06
CA THR A 106 -33.75 28.35 28.45
C THR A 106 -33.06 29.37 29.35
N ARG A 107 -32.38 30.38 28.78
CA ARG A 107 -31.72 31.46 29.52
C ARG A 107 -32.62 32.25 30.50
N PRO A 108 -33.89 32.58 30.22
CA PRO A 108 -34.73 33.28 31.20
C PRO A 108 -35.21 32.41 32.38
N LEU A 109 -34.88 31.11 32.44
CA LEU A 109 -35.26 30.20 33.52
C LEU A 109 -34.12 29.89 34.51
N LEU A 110 -32.94 30.50 34.33
CA LEU A 110 -31.76 30.29 35.18
C LEU A 110 -31.35 31.54 35.98
N ASP A 111 -32.03 32.68 35.76
CA ASP A 111 -31.75 33.96 36.44
C ASP A 111 -32.77 34.30 37.55
N GLU A 112 -33.70 33.41 37.90
CA GLU A 112 -34.58 33.54 39.08
C GLU A 112 -34.47 32.31 40.00
N ASP A 113 -33.47 32.34 40.89
CA ASP A 113 -33.45 31.94 42.32
C ASP A 113 -32.00 31.81 42.83
#